data_AF-A0A941KWZ4-F1
#
_entry.id   AF-A0A941KWZ4-F1
#
_cell.length_a   1.000
_cell.length_b   1.000
_cell.length_c   1.000
_cell.angle_alpha   90.00
_cell.angle_beta   90.00
_cell.angle_gamma   90.00
#
_symmetry.space_group_name_H-M   'P 1'
#
loop_
_entity.id
_entity.type
_entity.pdbx_description
1 polymer ?
#
loop_
_entity_poly.entity_id
_entity_poly.type
_entity_poly.pdbx_seq_one_letter_code
_entity_poly.pdbx_strand_id
1 'polypeptide(L)'
;MPDRNVAQSELLLNDASEQALFQDWLPLDIFQISSGQYKGVIREQKHNHSLIVHEKQNCAVHKQGIMPDEFCTVSFTTGNSGRVSELNSHEDTVFFIPGGTEFDVHIPADIETTYFRFDQSVFHKHARILNPGFMENERQNVQLFNSKNRRALEWFSHTLLSGDLPGNTYQEYNETFDLFIMEQILSSLYSPNEQPKALASAATARRKAVNLVMNTLEYIKAEVNDQRCPSIVDICTEMQVSERTLQYSFKKALDITPNTYLRYVRLNKARTELRNPADENVTVTEVAMRWNFWHLGNFANIYLQMFNELPSATLSRALCTASGQATPRDLPQKKGKRPDNC
;
A
#
# COMPACT_ATOMS: atom_id res chain seq x y z
N MET A 1 12.25 -33.44 15.16
CA MET A 1 12.68 -32.10 14.73
C MET A 1 11.47 -31.49 14.04
N PRO A 2 10.92 -30.36 14.49
CA PRO A 2 9.66 -29.87 13.93
C PRO A 2 9.90 -29.34 12.51
N ASP A 3 9.03 -29.74 11.58
CA ASP A 3 8.94 -29.27 10.21
C ASP A 3 8.95 -27.72 10.17
N ARG A 4 10.02 -27.13 9.64
CA ARG A 4 9.96 -25.74 9.17
C ARG A 4 9.41 -25.75 7.75
N ASN A 5 8.10 -26.02 7.65
CA ASN A 5 7.35 -25.80 6.43
C ASN A 5 7.54 -24.34 5.99
N VAL A 6 7.80 -24.12 4.71
CA VAL A 6 7.62 -22.82 4.06
C VAL A 6 6.20 -22.36 4.38
N ALA A 7 6.08 -21.40 5.29
CA ALA A 7 4.78 -20.94 5.76
C ALA A 7 4.18 -20.05 4.67
N GLN A 8 3.30 -20.65 3.87
CA GLN A 8 2.40 -19.90 3.02
C GLN A 8 1.23 -19.40 3.87
N SER A 9 0.95 -18.11 3.82
CA SER A 9 -0.20 -17.52 4.49
C SER A 9 -0.97 -16.61 3.53
N GLU A 10 -2.28 -16.84 3.45
CA GLU A 10 -3.24 -15.98 2.78
C GLU A 10 -4.11 -15.31 3.84
N LEU A 11 -4.25 -13.99 3.75
CA LEU A 11 -5.11 -13.22 4.62
C LEU A 11 -6.13 -12.42 3.80
N LEU A 12 -7.40 -12.58 4.16
CA LEU A 12 -8.50 -11.79 3.63
C LEU A 12 -8.65 -10.52 4.47
N LEU A 13 -8.68 -9.37 3.81
CA LEU A 13 -8.69 -8.06 4.43
C LEU A 13 -10.03 -7.37 4.19
N ASN A 14 -10.63 -6.82 5.25
CA ASN A 14 -11.85 -6.02 5.18
C ASN A 14 -11.58 -4.52 5.36
N ASP A 15 -10.31 -4.15 5.49
CA ASP A 15 -9.85 -2.78 5.61
C ASP A 15 -8.45 -2.61 5.02
N ALA A 16 -8.17 -1.44 4.44
CA ALA A 16 -6.84 -1.14 3.91
C ALA A 16 -5.76 -1.11 5.02
N SER A 17 -6.13 -0.68 6.24
CA SER A 17 -5.19 -0.61 7.36
C SER A 17 -4.79 -1.98 7.92
N GLU A 18 -5.59 -3.03 7.71
CA GLU A 18 -5.25 -4.39 8.14
C GLU A 18 -4.03 -4.94 7.40
N GLN A 19 -3.78 -4.48 6.17
CA GLN A 19 -2.63 -4.91 5.38
C GLN A 19 -1.30 -4.53 6.07
N ALA A 20 -1.20 -3.33 6.66
CA ALA A 20 0.01 -2.89 7.35
C ALA A 20 0.36 -3.78 8.55
N LEU A 21 -0.64 -4.37 9.22
CA LEU A 21 -0.42 -5.29 10.35
C LEU A 21 0.20 -6.63 9.90
N PHE A 22 -0.07 -7.04 8.66
CA PHE A 22 0.49 -8.27 8.09
C PHE A 22 1.92 -8.08 7.57
N GLN A 23 2.34 -6.83 7.40
CA GLN A 23 3.66 -6.44 6.90
C GLN A 23 4.46 -5.77 8.02
N ASP A 24 4.53 -6.39 9.19
CA ASP A 24 5.19 -5.86 10.39
C ASP A 24 6.65 -5.41 10.18
N TRP A 25 7.34 -6.03 9.22
CA TRP A 25 8.70 -5.68 8.79
C TRP A 25 8.78 -4.33 8.05
N LEU A 26 7.67 -3.78 7.55
CA LEU A 26 7.62 -2.55 6.76
C LEU A 26 6.69 -1.52 7.43
N PRO A 27 7.25 -0.46 8.04
CA PRO A 27 6.46 0.63 8.58
C PRO A 27 5.68 1.37 7.48
N LEU A 28 4.38 1.09 7.37
CA LEU A 28 3.54 1.53 6.26
C LEU A 28 2.21 2.13 6.75
N ASP A 29 1.88 3.31 6.24
CA ASP A 29 0.52 3.85 6.27
C ASP A 29 -0.18 3.48 4.95
N ILE A 30 -1.41 3.00 5.05
CA ILE A 30 -2.24 2.65 3.89
C ILE A 30 -3.57 3.38 3.98
N PHE A 31 -3.87 4.18 2.97
CA PHE A 31 -5.11 4.94 2.85
C PHE A 31 -5.93 4.40 1.69
N GLN A 32 -7.18 4.03 1.95
CA GLN A 32 -8.16 3.87 0.89
C GLN A 32 -8.45 5.26 0.30
N ILE A 33 -8.41 5.39 -1.03
CA ILE A 33 -8.60 6.67 -1.74
C ILE A 33 -9.65 6.61 -2.85
N SER A 34 -10.41 5.52 -2.94
CA SER A 34 -11.65 5.43 -3.72
C SER A 34 -12.79 4.93 -2.85
N SER A 35 -14.03 5.28 -3.23
CA SER A 35 -15.24 4.79 -2.55
C SER A 35 -15.44 3.28 -2.73
N GLY A 36 -15.85 2.59 -1.68
CA GLY A 36 -16.26 1.19 -1.73
C GLY A 36 -16.05 0.47 -0.40
N GLN A 37 -16.73 -0.66 -0.23
CA GLN A 37 -16.39 -1.58 0.85
C GLN A 37 -15.06 -2.26 0.50
N TYR A 38 -14.02 -2.02 1.29
CA TYR A 38 -12.71 -2.62 1.05
C TYR A 38 -12.77 -4.14 1.14
N LYS A 39 -12.18 -4.80 0.14
CA LYS A 39 -11.87 -6.23 0.12
C LYS A 39 -10.49 -6.37 -0.49
N GLY A 40 -9.56 -6.85 0.34
CA GLY A 40 -8.19 -7.13 -0.07
C GLY A 40 -7.83 -8.59 0.17
N VAL A 41 -6.79 -9.03 -0.52
CA VAL A 41 -6.12 -10.31 -0.29
C VAL A 41 -4.63 -10.03 -0.28
N ILE A 42 -3.94 -10.51 0.75
CA ILE A 42 -2.48 -10.56 0.80
C ILE A 42 -2.05 -12.01 0.95
N ARG A 43 -1.12 -12.44 0.11
CA ARG A 43 -0.43 -13.73 0.19
C ARG A 43 1.03 -13.48 0.41
N GLU A 44 1.60 -14.18 1.38
CA GLU A 44 3.05 -14.17 1.58
C GLU A 44 3.60 -15.59 1.59
N GLN A 45 4.85 -15.70 1.15
CA GLN A 45 5.63 -16.92 1.25
C GLN A 45 7.07 -16.56 1.58
N LYS A 46 7.52 -17.08 2.72
CA LYS A 46 8.84 -16.80 3.30
C LYS A 46 9.83 -17.90 2.92
N HIS A 47 11.00 -17.49 2.46
CA HIS A 47 12.18 -18.32 2.28
C HIS A 47 13.31 -17.81 3.20
N ASN A 48 14.52 -18.37 3.16
CA ASN A 48 15.55 -18.00 4.15
C ASN A 48 16.05 -16.58 3.95
N HIS A 49 16.22 -16.15 2.70
CA HIS A 49 16.77 -14.81 2.34
C HIS A 49 15.82 -13.97 1.49
N SER A 50 14.61 -14.46 1.26
CA SER A 50 13.62 -13.78 0.44
C SER A 50 12.22 -13.94 1.00
N LEU A 51 11.38 -12.96 0.72
CA LEU A 51 9.95 -13.01 0.98
C LEU A 51 9.25 -12.55 -0.30
N ILE A 52 8.34 -13.37 -0.81
CA ILE A 52 7.45 -12.96 -1.89
C ILE A 52 6.09 -12.60 -1.30
N VAL A 53 5.54 -11.48 -1.75
CA VAL A 53 4.22 -11.03 -1.37
C VAL A 53 3.43 -10.69 -2.62
N HIS A 54 2.18 -11.12 -2.65
CA HIS A 54 1.20 -10.79 -3.66
C HIS A 54 -0.03 -10.17 -3.02
N GLU A 55 -0.49 -9.06 -3.59
CA GLU A 55 -1.53 -8.23 -3.04
C GLU A 55 -2.58 -7.90 -4.10
N LYS A 56 -3.84 -7.96 -3.70
CA LYS A 56 -4.99 -7.59 -4.53
C LYS A 56 -5.97 -6.79 -3.69
N GLN A 57 -6.58 -5.78 -4.28
CA GLN A 57 -7.63 -4.98 -3.63
C GLN A 57 -8.64 -4.43 -4.63
N ASN A 58 -9.90 -4.33 -4.22
CA ASN A 58 -11.00 -3.80 -5.04
C ASN A 58 -11.14 -2.26 -4.98
N CYS A 59 -10.37 -1.60 -4.13
CA CYS A 59 -10.39 -0.15 -3.96
C CYS A 59 -9.00 0.41 -4.25
N ALA A 60 -8.93 1.62 -4.79
CA ALA A 60 -7.67 2.32 -4.94
C ALA A 60 -7.09 2.62 -3.56
N VAL A 61 -5.78 2.39 -3.42
CA VAL A 61 -5.02 2.61 -2.19
C VAL A 61 -3.81 3.47 -2.46
N HIS A 62 -3.47 4.28 -1.46
CA HIS A 62 -2.23 5.03 -1.39
C HIS A 62 -1.44 4.55 -0.18
N LYS A 63 -0.21 4.09 -0.40
CA LYS A 63 0.69 3.54 0.60
C LYS A 63 1.86 4.47 0.78
N GLN A 64 2.32 4.67 2.01
CA GLN A 64 3.47 5.53 2.31
C GLN A 64 4.33 4.92 3.40
N GLY A 65 5.63 4.86 3.18
CA GLY A 65 6.56 4.24 4.12
C GLY A 65 8.00 4.65 3.87
N ILE A 66 8.86 4.20 4.77
CA ILE A 66 10.31 4.27 4.62
C ILE A 66 10.79 2.83 4.60
N MET A 67 11.55 2.46 3.58
CA MET A 67 12.13 1.13 3.49
C MET A 67 13.18 0.97 4.61
N PRO A 68 13.11 -0.05 5.48
CA PRO A 68 14.16 -0.31 6.46
C PRO A 68 15.52 -0.50 5.78
N ASP A 69 16.60 -0.03 6.41
CA ASP A 69 17.95 -0.08 5.85
C ASP A 69 18.43 -1.50 5.53
N GLU A 70 17.90 -2.49 6.27
CA GLU A 70 18.24 -3.90 6.13
C GLU A 70 17.64 -4.53 4.87
N PHE A 71 16.58 -3.95 4.31
CA PHE A 71 15.79 -4.57 3.25
C PHE A 71 15.75 -3.73 1.98
N CYS A 72 15.61 -4.43 0.85
CA CYS A 72 15.23 -3.82 -0.42
C CYS A 72 14.11 -4.61 -1.06
N THR A 73 13.34 -3.98 -1.95
CA THR A 73 12.28 -4.66 -2.69
C THR A 73 12.43 -4.54 -4.20
N VAL A 74 12.00 -5.60 -4.89
CA VAL A 74 11.77 -5.60 -6.33
C VAL A 74 10.29 -5.88 -6.55
N SER A 75 9.58 -4.96 -7.21
CA SER A 75 8.13 -5.01 -7.31
C SER A 75 7.61 -4.74 -8.71
N PHE A 76 6.37 -5.16 -8.93
CA PHE A 76 5.65 -4.92 -10.16
C PHE A 76 4.15 -5.02 -9.97
N THR A 77 3.41 -4.50 -10.94
CA THR A 77 1.94 -4.52 -10.96
C THR A 77 1.41 -5.36 -12.11
N THR A 78 0.20 -5.92 -11.96
CA THR A 78 -0.54 -6.44 -13.11
C THR A 78 -1.02 -5.28 -13.98
N GLY A 79 -0.83 -5.41 -15.30
CA GLY A 79 -1.19 -4.38 -16.26
C GLY A 79 -0.35 -3.10 -16.15
N ASN A 80 -0.83 -2.04 -16.81
CA ASN A 80 -0.06 -0.81 -17.08
C ASN A 80 -0.49 0.35 -16.18
N SER A 81 -0.89 0.03 -14.95
CA SER A 81 -1.54 0.97 -14.03
C SER A 81 -0.90 0.88 -12.66
N GLY A 82 -0.58 2.03 -12.06
CA GLY A 82 0.14 2.11 -10.79
C GLY A 82 1.23 3.16 -10.83
N ARG A 83 1.62 3.62 -9.64
CA ARG A 83 2.71 4.59 -9.47
C ARG A 83 3.48 4.28 -8.20
N VAL A 84 4.80 4.32 -8.28
CA VAL A 84 5.72 4.26 -7.14
C VAL A 84 6.55 5.54 -7.18
N SER A 85 6.39 6.42 -6.19
CA SER A 85 7.03 7.75 -6.19
C SER A 85 6.74 8.49 -7.51
N GLU A 86 7.73 9.04 -8.20
CA GLU A 86 7.51 9.74 -9.47
C GLU A 86 7.33 8.84 -10.70
N LEU A 87 7.47 7.53 -10.52
CA LEU A 87 7.60 6.54 -11.59
C LEU A 87 6.26 5.83 -11.79
N ASN A 88 5.76 5.83 -13.02
CA ASN A 88 4.48 5.19 -13.37
C ASN A 88 4.76 3.81 -13.95
N SER A 89 3.93 2.83 -13.60
CA SER A 89 4.04 1.50 -14.21
C SER A 89 3.56 1.54 -15.66
N HIS A 90 4.22 0.72 -16.47
CA HIS A 90 3.84 0.30 -17.81
C HIS A 90 4.16 -1.20 -17.93
N GLU A 91 3.82 -1.81 -19.07
CA GLU A 91 3.78 -3.28 -19.24
C GLU A 91 5.02 -3.99 -18.71
N ASP A 92 6.21 -3.52 -19.07
CA ASP A 92 7.48 -4.16 -18.72
C ASP A 92 8.17 -3.56 -17.48
N THR A 93 7.45 -2.75 -16.70
CA THR A 93 8.04 -2.06 -15.54
C THR A 93 8.30 -2.99 -14.38
N VAL A 94 9.52 -2.93 -13.86
CA VAL A 94 9.90 -3.44 -12.54
C VAL A 94 10.48 -2.28 -11.73
N PHE A 95 10.00 -2.12 -10.49
CA PHE A 95 10.52 -1.13 -9.56
C PHE A 95 11.51 -1.77 -8.61
N PHE A 96 12.52 -1.01 -8.22
CA PHE A 96 13.42 -1.36 -7.13
C PHE A 96 13.40 -0.25 -6.09
N ILE A 97 13.21 -0.61 -4.82
CA ILE A 97 13.22 0.32 -3.69
C ILE A 97 14.34 -0.13 -2.75
N PRO A 98 15.45 0.63 -2.65
CA PRO A 98 16.50 0.34 -1.68
C PRO A 98 16.10 0.71 -0.25
N GLY A 99 16.78 0.12 0.72
CA GLY A 99 16.73 0.50 2.14
C GLY A 99 17.09 1.96 2.36
N GLY A 100 16.44 2.57 3.34
CA GLY A 100 16.52 3.99 3.65
C GLY A 100 15.71 4.89 2.70
N THR A 101 15.06 4.32 1.68
CA THR A 101 14.27 5.10 0.72
C THR A 101 12.90 5.39 1.28
N GLU A 102 12.53 6.67 1.36
CA GLU A 102 11.13 7.07 1.49
C GLU A 102 10.40 6.85 0.17
N PHE A 103 9.22 6.25 0.24
CA PHE A 103 8.42 5.95 -0.93
C PHE A 103 6.94 6.17 -0.67
N ASP A 104 6.23 6.46 -1.76
CA ASP A 104 4.80 6.29 -1.82
C ASP A 104 4.40 5.38 -2.98
N VAL A 105 3.25 4.72 -2.85
CA VAL A 105 2.70 3.83 -3.87
C VAL A 105 1.23 4.13 -4.04
N HIS A 106 0.82 4.46 -5.26
CA HIS A 106 -0.58 4.57 -5.64
C HIS A 106 -0.97 3.38 -6.51
N ILE A 107 -1.86 2.53 -5.99
CA ILE A 107 -2.40 1.37 -6.71
C ILE A 107 -3.89 1.58 -6.95
N PRO A 108 -4.36 1.64 -8.21
CA PRO A 108 -5.78 1.70 -8.53
C PRO A 108 -6.55 0.45 -8.07
N ALA A 109 -7.88 0.54 -8.08
CA ALA A 109 -8.74 -0.62 -7.86
C ALA A 109 -8.46 -1.72 -8.88
N ASP A 110 -8.53 -2.97 -8.42
CA ASP A 110 -8.39 -4.20 -9.22
C ASP A 110 -7.01 -4.40 -9.87
N ILE A 111 -6.02 -3.59 -9.50
CA ILE A 111 -4.61 -3.79 -9.85
C ILE A 111 -3.95 -4.63 -8.77
N GLU A 112 -3.27 -5.70 -9.18
CA GLU A 112 -2.54 -6.58 -8.29
C GLU A 112 -1.08 -6.13 -8.24
N THR A 113 -0.44 -6.27 -7.08
CA THR A 113 0.98 -5.96 -6.90
C THR A 113 1.69 -7.19 -6.39
N THR A 114 2.82 -7.52 -7.00
CA THR A 114 3.71 -8.57 -6.48
C THR A 114 5.06 -7.94 -6.21
N TYR A 115 5.66 -8.27 -5.07
CA TYR A 115 7.01 -7.84 -4.77
C TYR A 115 7.79 -8.89 -4.00
N PHE A 116 9.10 -8.81 -4.17
CA PHE A 116 10.09 -9.61 -3.50
C PHE A 116 10.84 -8.71 -2.54
N ARG A 117 10.97 -9.11 -1.28
CA ARG A 117 11.82 -8.48 -0.28
C ARG A 117 13.07 -9.33 -0.09
N PHE A 118 14.22 -8.68 -0.04
CA PHE A 118 15.52 -9.31 0.22
C PHE A 118 16.26 -8.58 1.33
N ASP A 119 17.18 -9.28 1.99
CA ASP A 119 18.27 -8.63 2.74
C ASP A 119 19.11 -7.78 1.77
N GLN A 120 19.17 -6.48 2.01
CA GLN A 120 19.79 -5.51 1.11
C GLN A 120 21.28 -5.82 0.89
N SER A 121 22.01 -6.13 1.95
CA SER A 121 23.45 -6.44 1.88
C SER A 121 23.73 -7.69 1.03
N VAL A 122 22.88 -8.71 1.15
CA VAL A 122 22.97 -9.96 0.39
C VAL A 122 22.62 -9.69 -1.08
N PHE A 123 21.55 -8.95 -1.33
CA PHE A 123 21.11 -8.58 -2.66
C PHE A 123 22.20 -7.79 -3.42
N HIS A 124 22.78 -6.76 -2.80
CA HIS A 124 23.85 -5.98 -3.40
C HIS A 124 25.09 -6.81 -3.70
N LYS A 125 25.48 -7.72 -2.79
CA LYS A 125 26.61 -8.62 -3.01
C LYS A 125 26.43 -9.45 -4.27
N HIS A 126 25.25 -10.06 -4.45
CA HIS A 126 24.96 -10.89 -5.64
C HIS A 126 24.82 -10.05 -6.90
N ALA A 127 24.18 -8.88 -6.81
CA ALA A 127 24.03 -7.98 -7.94
C ALA A 127 25.38 -7.48 -8.49
N ARG A 128 26.35 -7.19 -7.60
CA ARG A 128 27.72 -6.80 -7.99
C ARG A 128 28.51 -7.93 -8.63
N ILE A 129 28.24 -9.20 -8.25
CA ILE A 129 28.87 -10.37 -8.89
C ILE A 129 28.38 -10.51 -10.33
N LEU A 130 27.07 -10.38 -10.56
CA LEU A 130 26.47 -10.51 -11.89
C LEU A 130 26.75 -9.29 -12.79
N ASN A 131 26.82 -8.10 -12.21
CA ASN A 131 27.13 -6.86 -12.92
C ASN A 131 27.86 -5.89 -11.98
N PRO A 132 29.20 -5.77 -12.08
CA PRO A 132 29.99 -4.89 -11.22
C PRO A 132 29.55 -3.42 -11.23
N GLY A 133 29.01 -2.95 -12.35
CA GLY A 133 28.49 -1.59 -12.53
C GLY A 133 27.08 -1.37 -11.99
N PHE A 134 26.41 -2.42 -11.50
CA PHE A 134 25.06 -2.33 -10.98
C PHE A 134 25.03 -1.45 -9.73
N MET A 135 24.33 -0.32 -9.85
CA MET A 135 24.14 0.66 -8.77
C MET A 135 25.44 1.22 -8.16
N GLU A 136 26.47 1.46 -8.99
CA GLU A 136 27.69 2.18 -8.58
C GLU A 136 27.39 3.58 -8.00
N ASN A 137 26.25 4.17 -8.36
CA ASN A 137 25.70 5.35 -7.72
C ASN A 137 24.52 4.91 -6.84
N GLU A 138 24.80 4.53 -5.59
CA GLU A 138 23.81 4.21 -4.55
C GLU A 138 22.90 5.41 -4.28
N ARG A 139 21.89 5.59 -5.14
CA ARG A 139 20.82 6.55 -4.90
C ARG A 139 19.82 5.87 -3.97
N GLN A 140 19.59 6.47 -2.80
CA GLN A 140 18.50 6.10 -1.88
C GLN A 140 17.13 6.56 -2.42
N ASN A 141 16.86 6.23 -3.69
CA ASN A 141 15.66 6.62 -4.40
C ASN A 141 15.09 5.39 -5.11
N VAL A 142 13.78 5.43 -5.35
CA VAL A 142 13.10 4.43 -6.18
C VAL A 142 13.67 4.42 -7.58
N GLN A 143 13.91 3.22 -8.10
CA GLN A 143 14.42 2.99 -9.45
C GLN A 143 13.41 2.23 -10.30
N LEU A 144 13.43 2.51 -11.60
CA LEU A 144 12.59 1.88 -12.61
C LEU A 144 13.47 1.15 -13.61
N PHE A 145 13.16 -0.11 -13.82
CA PHE A 145 13.78 -0.99 -14.80
C PHE A 145 12.75 -1.41 -15.84
N ASN A 146 13.18 -1.47 -17.10
CA ASN A 146 12.41 -2.10 -18.16
C ASN A 146 12.88 -3.54 -18.32
N SER A 147 12.02 -4.49 -17.92
CA SER A 147 12.32 -5.90 -17.91
C SER A 147 11.70 -6.59 -19.12
N LYS A 148 12.53 -6.98 -20.10
CA LYS A 148 12.07 -7.82 -21.23
C LYS A 148 11.57 -9.20 -20.80
N ASN A 149 11.89 -9.61 -19.57
CA ASN A 149 11.50 -10.87 -18.95
C ASN A 149 10.32 -10.71 -17.96
N ARG A 150 9.57 -9.61 -18.03
CA ARG A 150 8.44 -9.33 -17.12
C ARG A 150 7.46 -10.49 -17.01
N ARG A 151 7.06 -11.09 -18.13
CA ARG A 151 6.13 -12.25 -18.13
C ARG A 151 6.73 -13.49 -17.47
N ALA A 152 8.03 -13.71 -17.62
CA ALA A 152 8.71 -14.82 -16.96
C ALA A 152 8.73 -14.61 -15.44
N LEU A 153 8.93 -13.36 -15.00
CA LEU A 153 8.86 -12.99 -13.60
C LEU A 153 7.45 -13.15 -13.01
N GLU A 154 6.40 -12.78 -13.75
CA GLU A 154 5.01 -13.02 -13.36
C GLU A 154 4.72 -14.52 -13.22
N TRP A 155 5.07 -15.31 -14.24
CA TRP A 155 4.93 -16.76 -14.18
C TRP A 155 5.66 -17.36 -12.98
N PHE A 156 6.92 -16.95 -12.77
CA PHE A 156 7.74 -17.41 -11.65
C PHE A 156 7.11 -17.06 -10.30
N SER A 157 6.57 -15.85 -10.16
CA SER A 157 5.85 -15.45 -8.94
C SER A 157 4.60 -16.30 -8.68
N HIS A 158 3.84 -16.64 -9.72
CA HIS A 158 2.69 -17.52 -9.60
C HIS A 158 3.10 -18.93 -9.18
N THR A 159 4.17 -19.49 -9.75
CA THR A 159 4.69 -20.81 -9.39
C THR A 159 5.18 -20.86 -7.95
N LEU A 160 5.88 -19.82 -7.47
CA LEU A 160 6.27 -19.71 -6.08
C LEU A 160 5.03 -19.78 -5.18
N LEU A 161 4.07 -18.86 -5.41
CA LEU A 161 2.88 -18.69 -4.58
C LEU A 161 1.86 -19.83 -4.67
N SER A 162 1.85 -20.62 -5.74
CA SER A 162 1.00 -21.81 -5.81
C SER A 162 1.62 -23.02 -5.10
N GLY A 163 2.92 -22.96 -4.80
CA GLY A 163 3.66 -24.10 -4.24
C GLY A 163 3.96 -25.20 -5.27
N ASP A 164 3.53 -25.03 -6.54
CA ASP A 164 3.70 -25.99 -7.64
C ASP A 164 5.10 -25.93 -8.25
N LEU A 165 6.13 -25.91 -7.39
CA LEU A 165 7.50 -26.06 -7.85
C LEU A 165 7.71 -27.49 -8.34
N PRO A 166 8.27 -27.70 -9.54
CA PRO A 166 8.55 -29.04 -10.04
C PRO A 166 9.64 -29.71 -9.18
N GLY A 167 9.21 -30.64 -8.31
CA GLY A 167 10.09 -31.62 -7.66
C GLY A 167 10.06 -31.63 -6.13
N ASN A 168 10.29 -32.81 -5.57
CA ASN A 168 10.42 -33.16 -4.15
C ASN A 168 11.63 -32.50 -3.43
N THR A 169 11.98 -31.25 -3.75
CA THR A 169 13.28 -30.64 -3.44
C THR A 169 13.25 -29.69 -2.23
N TYR A 170 12.18 -29.69 -1.43
CA TYR A 170 12.03 -28.80 -0.27
C TYR A 170 12.86 -29.22 0.96
N GLN A 171 13.51 -30.38 0.95
CA GLN A 171 14.14 -30.93 2.17
C GLN A 171 15.67 -30.88 2.21
N GLU A 172 16.40 -30.64 1.11
CA GLU A 172 17.87 -30.74 1.13
C GLU A 172 18.66 -29.52 0.62
N TYR A 173 18.04 -28.51 -0.02
CA TYR A 173 18.81 -27.38 -0.59
C TYR A 173 18.09 -26.03 -0.51
N ASN A 174 17.70 -25.59 0.70
CA ASN A 174 17.03 -24.29 0.88
C ASN A 174 17.90 -23.11 0.39
N GLU A 175 19.22 -23.18 0.55
CA GLU A 175 20.14 -22.12 0.08
C GLU A 175 20.19 -22.01 -1.45
N THR A 176 20.24 -23.14 -2.17
CA THR A 176 20.28 -23.15 -3.65
C THR A 176 19.00 -22.56 -4.24
N PHE A 177 17.86 -22.79 -3.58
CA PHE A 177 16.58 -22.26 -4.03
C PHE A 177 16.48 -20.73 -3.85
N ASP A 178 16.93 -20.19 -2.72
CA ASP A 178 17.00 -18.74 -2.51
C ASP A 178 17.95 -18.06 -3.50
N LEU A 179 19.09 -18.68 -3.80
CA LEU A 179 20.01 -18.21 -4.85
C LEU A 179 19.34 -18.21 -6.22
N PHE A 180 18.54 -19.23 -6.53
CA PHE A 180 17.79 -19.29 -7.78
C PHE A 180 16.74 -18.18 -7.86
N ILE A 181 15.96 -17.93 -6.79
CA ILE A 181 15.04 -16.79 -6.73
C ILE A 181 15.81 -15.49 -7.00
N MET A 182 16.93 -15.29 -6.29
CA MET A 182 17.74 -14.08 -6.42
C MET A 182 18.28 -13.90 -7.84
N GLU A 183 18.77 -14.96 -8.48
CA GLU A 183 19.24 -14.94 -9.87
C GLU A 183 18.12 -14.59 -10.84
N GLN A 184 16.93 -15.19 -10.70
CA GLN A 184 15.77 -14.86 -11.53
C GLN A 184 15.38 -13.38 -11.38
N ILE A 185 15.35 -12.86 -10.15
CA ILE A 185 15.07 -11.43 -9.91
C ILE A 185 16.14 -10.54 -10.52
N LEU A 186 17.41 -10.80 -10.25
CA LEU A 186 18.50 -9.97 -10.77
C LEU A 186 18.52 -9.99 -12.30
N SER A 187 18.28 -11.15 -12.93
CA SER A 187 18.13 -11.27 -14.39
C SER A 187 17.01 -10.38 -14.95
N SER A 188 15.93 -10.17 -14.19
CA SER A 188 14.82 -9.31 -14.58
C SER A 188 15.16 -7.82 -14.50
N LEU A 189 16.11 -7.42 -13.65
CA LEU A 189 16.58 -6.04 -13.51
C LEU A 189 17.68 -5.70 -14.52
N TYR A 190 18.33 -6.69 -15.12
CA TYR A 190 19.33 -6.46 -16.16
C TYR A 190 18.67 -6.18 -17.50
N SER A 191 18.75 -4.92 -17.93
CA SER A 191 18.55 -4.52 -19.32
C SER A 191 19.90 -4.05 -19.88
N PRO A 192 20.55 -4.79 -20.79
CA PRO A 192 21.89 -4.44 -21.30
C PRO A 192 21.94 -3.11 -22.06
N ASN A 193 20.78 -2.56 -22.43
CA ASN A 193 20.68 -1.33 -23.19
C ASN A 193 19.26 -0.80 -23.06
N GLU A 194 19.12 0.37 -22.43
CA GLU A 194 18.03 1.36 -22.48
C GLU A 194 17.70 1.90 -21.10
N GLN A 195 18.40 2.98 -20.71
CA GLN A 195 17.79 3.95 -19.83
C GLN A 195 16.67 4.63 -20.63
N PRO A 196 15.41 4.69 -20.14
CA PRO A 196 14.39 5.47 -20.81
C PRO A 196 14.82 6.95 -20.84
N LYS A 197 15.23 7.44 -22.02
CA LYS A 197 15.44 8.87 -22.28
C LYS A 197 14.08 9.57 -22.27
N ALA A 198 13.62 9.97 -21.09
CA ALA A 198 12.39 10.75 -20.96
C ALA A 198 12.56 12.16 -21.57
N LEU A 199 11.60 12.58 -22.39
CA LEU A 199 11.51 13.90 -23.03
C LEU A 199 11.67 15.05 -22.00
N ALA A 200 12.76 15.81 -22.10
CA ALA A 200 13.32 16.62 -21.03
C ALA A 200 12.44 17.78 -20.50
N SER A 201 11.50 18.35 -21.27
CA SER A 201 10.74 19.53 -20.81
C SER A 201 9.43 19.17 -20.11
N ALA A 202 8.60 18.32 -20.72
CA ALA A 202 7.36 17.82 -20.11
C ALA A 202 7.64 16.92 -18.89
N ALA A 203 8.73 16.15 -18.92
CA ALA A 203 9.20 15.36 -17.79
C ALA A 203 9.62 16.24 -16.61
N THR A 204 10.25 17.40 -16.83
CA THR A 204 10.68 18.30 -15.75
C THR A 204 9.49 18.94 -15.04
N ALA A 205 8.50 19.45 -15.77
CA ALA A 205 7.30 20.02 -15.17
C ALA A 205 6.42 18.95 -14.48
N ARG A 206 6.41 17.71 -14.98
CA ARG A 206 5.79 16.57 -14.29
C ARG A 206 6.53 16.22 -13.01
N ARG A 207 7.87 16.15 -13.05
CA ARG A 207 8.71 15.87 -11.89
C ARG A 207 8.56 16.91 -10.80
N LYS A 208 8.55 18.21 -11.12
CA LYS A 208 8.29 19.27 -10.14
C LYS A 208 6.93 19.13 -9.46
N ALA A 209 5.88 18.85 -10.24
CA ALA A 209 4.54 18.65 -9.69
C ALA A 209 4.49 17.41 -8.77
N VAL A 210 5.13 16.30 -9.17
CA VAL A 210 5.18 15.10 -8.33
C VAL A 210 5.99 15.34 -7.06
N ASN A 211 7.18 15.95 -7.14
CA ASN A 211 7.99 16.25 -5.96
C ASN A 211 7.26 17.18 -4.98
N LEU A 212 6.54 18.18 -5.48
CA LEU A 212 5.69 19.03 -4.64
C LEU A 212 4.62 18.19 -3.91
N VAL A 213 3.97 17.26 -4.62
CA VAL A 213 3.00 16.37 -4.00
C VAL A 213 3.68 15.48 -2.97
N MET A 214 4.81 14.84 -3.26
CA MET A 214 5.55 14.02 -2.30
C MET A 214 5.86 14.76 -1.00
N ASN A 215 6.47 15.95 -1.09
CA ASN A 215 6.78 16.77 0.08
C ASN A 215 5.51 17.20 0.83
N THR A 216 4.41 17.47 0.10
CA THR A 216 3.12 17.78 0.72
C THR A 216 2.57 16.57 1.49
N LEU A 217 2.67 15.38 0.92
CA LEU A 217 2.19 14.14 1.52
C LEU A 217 2.99 13.78 2.78
N GLU A 218 4.30 13.97 2.76
CA GLU A 218 5.19 13.84 3.91
C GLU A 218 4.79 14.80 5.04
N TYR A 219 4.59 16.09 4.71
CA TYR A 219 4.12 17.08 5.67
C TYR A 219 2.74 16.72 6.27
N ILE A 220 1.78 16.32 5.43
CA ILE A 220 0.46 15.87 5.90
C ILE A 220 0.60 14.68 6.84
N LYS A 221 1.44 13.70 6.50
CA LYS A 221 1.68 12.51 7.32
C LYS A 221 2.26 12.89 8.68
N ALA A 222 3.28 13.75 8.71
CA ALA A 222 3.91 14.21 9.95
C ALA A 222 2.91 14.93 10.86
N GLU A 223 2.15 15.89 10.32
CA GLU A 223 1.14 16.61 11.10
C GLU A 223 0.04 15.67 11.62
N VAL A 224 -0.49 14.79 10.76
CA VAL A 224 -1.57 13.86 11.11
C VAL A 224 -1.13 12.86 12.19
N ASN A 225 0.12 12.42 12.18
CA ASN A 225 0.67 11.54 13.21
C ASN A 225 0.76 12.25 14.57
N ASP A 226 1.01 13.56 14.58
CA ASP A 226 0.93 14.42 15.77
C ASP A 226 -0.51 14.84 16.10
N GLN A 227 -1.52 14.24 15.46
CA GLN A 227 -2.94 14.60 15.55
C GLN A 227 -3.23 16.06 15.19
N ARG A 228 -2.32 16.70 14.45
CA ARG A 228 -2.51 18.02 13.85
C ARG A 228 -3.09 17.82 12.45
N CYS A 229 -4.24 18.42 12.18
CA CYS A 229 -4.93 18.27 10.90
C CYS A 229 -4.77 19.55 10.07
N PRO A 230 -3.72 19.66 9.22
CA PRO A 230 -3.39 20.91 8.53
C PRO A 230 -4.49 21.29 7.55
N SER A 231 -4.72 22.60 7.41
CA SER A 231 -5.57 23.16 6.36
C SER A 231 -4.81 23.28 5.04
N ILE A 232 -5.54 23.54 3.95
CA ILE A 232 -4.92 23.83 2.65
C ILE A 232 -4.03 25.07 2.73
N VAL A 233 -4.40 26.06 3.56
CA VAL A 233 -3.62 27.29 3.74
C VAL A 233 -2.29 26.96 4.42
N ASP A 234 -2.30 26.11 5.44
CA ASP A 234 -1.09 25.67 6.13
C ASP A 234 -0.14 24.94 5.17
N ILE A 235 -0.69 24.03 4.36
CA ILE A 235 0.08 23.31 3.34
C ILE A 235 0.67 24.26 2.29
N CYS A 236 -0.12 25.20 1.78
CA CYS A 236 0.37 26.17 0.79
C CYS A 236 1.49 27.05 1.38
N THR A 237 1.38 27.39 2.66
CA THR A 237 2.37 28.18 3.40
C THR A 237 3.66 27.39 3.57
N GLU A 238 3.58 26.16 4.06
CA GLU A 238 4.73 25.26 4.26
C GLU A 238 5.45 24.97 2.94
N MET A 239 4.68 24.62 1.90
CA MET A 239 5.23 24.30 0.58
C MET A 239 5.64 25.53 -0.24
N GLN A 240 5.36 26.75 0.24
CA GLN A 240 5.62 28.01 -0.45
C GLN A 240 5.04 28.08 -1.87
N VAL A 241 3.80 27.61 -2.04
CA VAL A 241 3.09 27.60 -3.33
C VAL A 241 1.70 28.21 -3.24
N SER A 242 1.17 28.67 -4.38
CA SER A 242 -0.24 29.03 -4.46
C SER A 242 -1.14 27.81 -4.39
N GLU A 243 -2.37 27.99 -3.90
CA GLU A 243 -3.39 26.92 -3.91
C GLU A 243 -3.62 26.37 -5.32
N ARG A 244 -3.60 27.22 -6.36
CA ARG A 244 -3.72 26.81 -7.76
C ARG A 244 -2.61 25.85 -8.17
N THR A 245 -1.37 26.13 -7.78
CA THR A 245 -0.21 25.27 -8.07
C THR A 245 -0.35 23.92 -7.36
N LEU A 246 -0.80 23.94 -6.10
CA LEU A 246 -1.03 22.73 -5.32
C LEU A 246 -2.13 21.87 -5.95
N GLN A 247 -3.27 22.46 -6.28
CA GLN A 247 -4.39 21.77 -6.93
C GLN A 247 -3.97 21.13 -8.27
N TYR A 248 -3.27 21.89 -9.13
CA TYR A 248 -2.77 21.37 -10.40
C TYR A 248 -1.81 20.20 -10.21
N SER A 249 -0.92 20.29 -9.23
CA SER A 249 0.10 19.26 -8.99
C SER A 249 -0.52 17.97 -8.47
N PHE A 250 -1.47 18.07 -7.53
CA PHE A 250 -2.27 16.93 -7.06
C PHE A 250 -3.06 16.26 -8.19
N LYS A 251 -3.75 17.06 -9.02
CA LYS A 251 -4.50 16.52 -10.17
C LYS A 251 -3.58 15.81 -11.17
N LYS A 252 -2.34 16.28 -11.33
CA LYS A 252 -1.36 15.66 -12.24
C LYS A 252 -0.72 14.39 -11.68
N ALA A 253 -0.53 14.30 -10.36
CA ALA A 253 0.18 13.20 -9.71
C ALA A 253 -0.72 12.08 -9.18
N LEU A 254 -1.90 12.43 -8.64
CA LEU A 254 -2.84 11.53 -7.96
C LEU A 254 -4.25 11.51 -8.58
N ASP A 255 -4.47 12.30 -9.62
CA ASP A 255 -5.78 12.51 -10.26
C ASP A 255 -6.92 13.02 -9.35
N ILE A 256 -6.60 13.46 -8.13
CA ILE A 256 -7.55 14.04 -7.17
C ILE A 256 -7.12 15.43 -6.69
N THR A 257 -7.97 16.12 -5.95
CA THR A 257 -7.62 17.44 -5.37
C THR A 257 -6.94 17.29 -4.00
N PRO A 258 -6.14 18.28 -3.54
CA PRO A 258 -5.52 18.23 -2.21
C PRO A 258 -6.55 18.16 -1.09
N ASN A 259 -7.68 18.87 -1.22
CA ASN A 259 -8.80 18.80 -0.27
C ASN A 259 -9.42 17.41 -0.20
N THR A 260 -9.59 16.76 -1.35
CA THR A 260 -10.09 15.38 -1.43
C THR A 260 -9.12 14.43 -0.74
N TYR A 261 -7.81 14.56 -1.01
CA TYR A 261 -6.79 13.73 -0.39
C TYR A 261 -6.77 13.88 1.14
N LEU A 262 -6.71 15.10 1.66
CA LEU A 262 -6.78 15.38 3.11
C LEU A 262 -8.02 14.77 3.76
N ARG A 263 -9.17 14.89 3.09
CA ARG A 263 -10.41 14.28 3.57
C ARG A 263 -10.29 12.77 3.67
N TYR A 264 -9.69 12.11 2.67
CA TYR A 264 -9.46 10.66 2.70
C TYR A 264 -8.50 10.26 3.82
N VAL A 265 -7.39 10.97 4.00
CA VAL A 265 -6.46 10.71 5.13
C VAL A 265 -7.20 10.79 6.46
N ARG A 266 -7.95 11.87 6.70
CA ARG A 266 -8.74 12.05 7.94
C ARG A 266 -9.80 10.98 8.13
N LEU A 267 -10.50 10.58 7.05
CA LEU A 267 -11.50 9.50 7.11
C LEU A 267 -10.87 8.15 7.44
N ASN A 268 -9.71 7.82 6.86
CA ASN A 268 -9.01 6.58 7.14
C ASN A 268 -8.50 6.57 8.60
N LYS A 269 -7.89 7.65 9.09
CA LYS A 269 -7.44 7.73 10.49
C LYS A 269 -8.62 7.66 11.48
N ALA A 270 -9.72 8.35 11.20
CA ALA A 270 -10.96 8.22 11.99
C ALA A 270 -11.49 6.78 11.99
N ARG A 271 -11.45 6.09 10.84
CA ARG A 271 -11.84 4.69 10.74
C ARG A 271 -10.91 3.78 11.55
N THR A 272 -9.59 3.98 11.47
CA THR A 272 -8.62 3.21 12.26
C THR A 272 -8.90 3.35 13.77
N GLU A 273 -9.21 4.56 14.24
CA GLU A 273 -9.56 4.82 15.64
C GLU A 273 -10.90 4.20 16.03
N LEU A 274 -11.93 4.29 15.19
CA LEU A 274 -13.23 3.64 15.45
C LEU A 274 -13.14 2.11 15.46
N ARG A 275 -12.19 1.55 14.69
CA ARG A 275 -11.95 0.10 14.63
C ARG A 275 -11.14 -0.43 15.80
N ASN A 276 -10.31 0.42 16.40
CA ASN A 276 -9.45 0.08 17.53
C ASN A 276 -9.59 1.16 18.62
N PRO A 277 -10.77 1.31 19.24
CA PRO A 277 -10.99 2.35 20.23
C PRO A 277 -10.10 2.11 21.46
N ALA A 278 -9.51 3.19 21.99
CA ALA A 278 -8.63 3.12 23.15
C ALA A 278 -9.38 2.89 24.48
N ASP A 279 -10.67 3.21 24.53
CA ASP A 279 -11.59 3.00 25.66
C ASP A 279 -12.97 2.59 25.14
N GLU A 280 -13.72 1.86 25.96
CA GLU A 280 -15.09 1.42 25.66
C GLU A 280 -16.09 2.58 25.56
N ASN A 281 -15.77 3.73 26.16
CA ASN A 281 -16.64 4.92 26.15
C ASN A 281 -16.43 5.84 24.95
N VAL A 282 -15.48 5.53 24.05
CA VAL A 282 -15.22 6.34 22.86
C VAL A 282 -16.51 6.51 22.06
N THR A 283 -16.81 7.74 21.63
CA THR A 283 -17.97 8.05 20.80
C THR A 283 -17.58 8.41 19.38
N VAL A 284 -18.49 8.18 18.43
CA VAL A 284 -18.33 8.63 17.04
C VAL A 284 -18.11 10.14 16.96
N THR A 285 -18.78 10.91 17.84
CA THR A 285 -18.66 12.37 17.91
C THR A 285 -17.25 12.81 18.27
N GLU A 286 -16.66 12.21 19.30
CA GLU A 286 -15.29 12.53 19.74
C GLU A 286 -14.27 12.23 18.64
N VAL A 287 -14.38 11.06 18.01
CA VAL A 287 -13.47 10.69 16.91
C VAL A 287 -13.64 11.64 15.72
N ALA A 288 -14.88 11.97 15.34
CA ALA A 288 -15.14 12.92 14.26
C ALA A 288 -14.51 14.29 14.56
N MET A 289 -14.69 14.82 15.77
CA MET A 289 -14.10 16.10 16.19
C MET A 289 -12.57 16.06 16.20
N ARG A 290 -11.96 14.98 16.69
CA ARG A 290 -10.50 14.79 16.71
C ARG A 290 -9.87 14.85 15.33
N TRP A 291 -10.56 14.30 14.33
CA TRP A 291 -10.12 14.32 12.93
C TRP A 291 -10.70 15.51 12.14
N ASN A 292 -11.07 16.60 12.83
CA ASN A 292 -11.53 17.87 12.28
C ASN A 292 -12.83 17.79 11.44
N PHE A 293 -13.75 16.90 11.80
CA PHE A 293 -15.11 16.84 11.24
C PHE A 293 -16.15 17.45 12.19
N TRP A 294 -16.42 18.75 12.01
CA TRP A 294 -17.33 19.53 12.87
C TRP A 294 -18.83 19.32 12.58
N HIS A 295 -19.17 18.79 11.41
CA HIS A 295 -20.56 18.56 10.98
C HIS A 295 -20.87 17.07 10.96
N LEU A 296 -21.38 16.54 12.08
CA LEU A 296 -21.55 15.09 12.30
C LEU A 296 -22.41 14.38 11.25
N GLY A 297 -23.50 15.00 10.80
CA GLY A 297 -24.33 14.44 9.72
C GLY A 297 -23.58 14.33 8.39
N ASN A 298 -22.80 15.36 8.04
CA ASN A 298 -21.96 15.32 6.85
C ASN A 298 -20.84 14.28 6.98
N PHE A 299 -20.18 14.19 8.14
CA PHE A 299 -19.18 13.17 8.45
C PHE A 299 -19.71 11.76 8.22
N ALA A 300 -20.86 11.43 8.81
CA ALA A 300 -21.48 10.11 8.65
C ALA A 300 -21.77 9.79 7.17
N ASN A 301 -22.24 10.78 6.39
CA ASN A 301 -22.53 10.61 4.97
C ASN A 301 -21.27 10.36 4.14
N ILE A 302 -20.22 11.18 4.30
CA ILE A 302 -18.98 11.00 3.54
C ILE A 302 -18.22 9.74 3.98
N TYR A 303 -18.32 9.35 5.25
CA TYR A 303 -17.76 8.10 5.76
C TYR A 303 -18.49 6.89 5.14
N LEU A 304 -19.83 6.92 5.09
CA LEU A 304 -20.63 5.90 4.42
C LEU A 304 -20.31 5.80 2.93
N GLN A 305 -20.18 6.92 2.23
CA GLN A 305 -19.79 6.93 0.81
C GLN A 305 -18.40 6.35 0.60
N MET A 306 -17.46 6.63 1.51
CA MET A 306 -16.08 6.16 1.40
C MET A 306 -15.96 4.66 1.65
N PHE A 307 -16.53 4.17 2.76
CA PHE A 307 -16.28 2.82 3.26
C PHE A 307 -17.47 1.86 3.11
N ASN A 308 -18.60 2.34 2.59
CA ASN A 308 -19.87 1.61 2.50
C ASN A 308 -20.34 1.06 3.87
N GLU A 309 -20.07 1.82 4.94
CA GLU A 309 -20.39 1.47 6.31
C GLU A 309 -20.64 2.74 7.13
N LEU A 310 -21.55 2.74 8.10
CA LEU A 310 -21.71 3.88 9.02
C LEU A 310 -20.61 3.89 10.09
N PRO A 311 -20.15 5.07 10.57
CA PRO A 311 -19.14 5.13 11.62
C PRO A 311 -19.60 4.50 12.94
N SER A 312 -20.89 4.62 13.27
CA SER A 312 -21.49 3.96 14.44
C SER A 312 -21.49 2.43 14.33
N ALA A 313 -21.68 1.89 13.12
CA ALA A 313 -21.61 0.45 12.88
C ALA A 313 -20.17 -0.07 13.01
N THR A 314 -19.19 0.72 12.58
CA THR A 314 -17.77 0.40 12.75
C THR A 314 -17.40 0.30 14.23
N LEU A 315 -17.72 1.33 15.00
CA LEU A 315 -17.43 1.38 16.44
C LEU A 315 -18.17 0.28 17.22
N SER A 316 -19.47 0.09 16.95
CA SER A 316 -20.26 -0.95 17.61
C SER A 316 -19.66 -2.34 17.37
N ARG A 317 -19.19 -2.63 16.16
CA ARG A 317 -18.51 -3.91 15.87
C ARG A 317 -17.24 -4.05 16.68
N ALA A 318 -16.40 -3.02 16.73
CA ALA A 318 -15.13 -3.04 17.47
C ALA A 318 -15.33 -3.30 18.98
N LEU A 319 -16.31 -2.62 19.59
CA LEU A 319 -16.64 -2.79 21.01
C LEU A 319 -17.25 -4.16 21.33
N CYS A 320 -18.07 -4.73 20.42
CA CYS A 320 -18.56 -6.11 20.58
C CYS A 320 -17.42 -7.14 20.53
N THR A 321 -16.45 -6.97 19.61
CA THR A 321 -15.29 -7.86 19.53
C THR A 321 -14.40 -7.77 20.77
N ALA A 322 -14.21 -6.57 21.33
CA ALA A 322 -13.43 -6.38 22.55
C ALA A 322 -14.10 -6.99 23.80
N SER A 323 -15.44 -6.96 23.88
CA SER A 323 -16.21 -7.49 25.01
C SER A 323 -16.51 -8.99 24.93
N GLY A 324 -16.04 -9.70 23.88
CA GLY A 324 -16.26 -11.14 23.70
C GLY A 324 -17.71 -11.52 23.39
N GLN A 325 -18.57 -10.56 23.01
CA GLN A 325 -19.97 -10.79 22.67
C GLN A 325 -20.14 -10.97 21.15
N ALA A 326 -20.75 -12.08 20.74
CA ALA A 326 -21.04 -12.36 19.33
C ALA A 326 -21.88 -11.24 18.68
N THR A 327 -21.49 -10.82 17.48
CA THR A 327 -22.14 -9.72 16.74
C THR A 327 -23.62 -10.01 16.46
N PRO A 328 -24.56 -9.06 16.70
CA PRO A 328 -25.97 -9.24 16.35
C PRO A 328 -26.17 -9.02 14.84
N ARG A 329 -25.86 -10.02 14.02
CA ARG A 329 -26.27 -10.08 12.60
C ARG A 329 -27.22 -11.25 12.25
N ASP A 330 -27.60 -12.07 13.23
CA ASP A 330 -28.49 -13.23 13.04
C ASP A 330 -29.88 -13.08 13.70
N LEU A 331 -30.44 -11.86 13.77
CA LEU A 331 -31.86 -11.72 14.13
C LEU A 331 -32.72 -11.62 12.86
N PRO A 332 -33.61 -12.59 12.59
CA PRO A 332 -34.48 -12.53 11.42
C PRO A 332 -35.38 -11.29 11.52
N GLN A 333 -35.48 -10.55 10.42
CA GLN A 333 -36.43 -9.45 10.26
C GLN A 333 -37.83 -9.96 10.67
N LYS A 334 -38.35 -9.44 11.80
CA LYS A 334 -39.74 -9.67 12.20
C LYS A 334 -40.63 -9.12 11.09
N LYS A 335 -41.23 -10.02 10.30
CA LYS A 335 -42.36 -9.71 9.42
C LYS A 335 -43.42 -9.00 10.25
N GLY A 336 -43.72 -7.75 9.92
CA GLY A 336 -44.83 -7.02 10.50
C GLY A 336 -46.13 -7.77 10.24
N LYS A 337 -46.74 -8.31 11.29
CA LYS A 337 -48.16 -8.67 11.32
C LYS A 337 -48.94 -7.38 11.12
N ARG A 338 -49.70 -7.27 10.02
CA ARG A 338 -50.86 -6.37 9.99
C ARG A 338 -51.87 -6.89 11.01
N PRO A 339 -52.43 -6.06 11.89
CA PRO A 339 -53.63 -6.43 12.61
C PRO A 339 -54.82 -6.30 11.66
N ASP A 340 -55.57 -7.40 11.55
CA ASP A 340 -56.93 -7.40 11.02
C ASP A 340 -57.91 -6.74 12.01
N ASN A 341 -59.02 -6.28 11.43
CA ASN A 341 -60.28 -5.78 12.01
C ASN A 341 -60.30 -4.27 12.32
N CYS A 342 -61.26 -3.50 11.83
CA CYS A 342 -62.69 -3.79 11.69
C CYS A 342 -63.35 -3.13 10.47
#